data_AF-A0A5C8BLF5-F1
#
_entry.id   AF-A0A5C8BLF5-F1
#
_cell.length_a   1.000
_cell.length_b   1.000
_cell.length_c   1.000
_cell.angle_alpha   90.00
_cell.angle_beta   90.00
_cell.angle_gamma   90.00
#
_symmetry.space_group_name_H-M   'P 1'
#
loop_
_entity.id
_entity.type
_entity.pdbx_description
1 polymer ?
#
loop_
_entity_poly.entity_id
_entity_poly.type
_entity_poly.pdbx_seq_one_letter_code
_entity_poly.pdbx_strand_id
1 'polypeptide(L)'
;MQHSTKKVIRSVLAAMLVGIASSSFAAALQVQSFKKSAWNQAEQKQLCTQLSALCQQSEQWRSLKTADGHLWILLNGDIAQFGVSASEVKLLQQWQIELAKPEHDDSNTQFVFPKLFPMTQNRYAVAVIDRYSEMYSGGGAGVERASFYELKDSGKTQPFIQNYPFSLNRMIRACFSEQDYERSKGHCHDEDALSLDIRSIKPMLWQFRYRYSLAVSPASDSGEKSYKGSRNINIDLNKAPAQPNIPVQWNYAGME
;
A
#
# COMPACT_ATOMS: atom_id res chain seq x y z
N MET A 1 -14.96 -32.32 86.99
CA MET A 1 -13.87 -33.10 86.36
C MET A 1 -14.32 -33.54 84.98
N GLN A 2 -13.42 -33.42 84.01
CA GLN A 2 -13.45 -33.92 82.63
C GLN A 2 -14.31 -33.20 81.59
N HIS A 3 -13.58 -32.47 80.75
CA HIS A 3 -13.95 -31.78 79.51
C HIS A 3 -14.49 -32.73 78.43
N SER A 4 -15.55 -32.28 77.77
CA SER A 4 -16.00 -32.79 76.46
C SER A 4 -15.65 -31.75 75.39
N THR A 5 -14.59 -32.00 74.62
CA THR A 5 -14.17 -31.18 73.49
C THR A 5 -14.95 -31.56 72.23
N LYS A 6 -15.93 -30.75 71.83
CA LYS A 6 -16.50 -30.77 70.47
C LYS A 6 -15.57 -29.98 69.53
N LYS A 7 -14.96 -30.66 68.57
CA LYS A 7 -14.24 -30.06 67.44
C LYS A 7 -15.26 -29.39 66.51
N VAL A 8 -15.24 -28.06 66.44
CA VAL A 8 -15.92 -27.29 65.38
C VAL A 8 -14.92 -27.12 64.24
N ILE A 9 -15.14 -27.81 63.13
CA ILE A 9 -14.39 -27.64 61.89
C ILE A 9 -14.89 -26.34 61.24
N ARG A 10 -14.05 -25.30 61.22
CA ARG A 10 -14.29 -24.08 60.44
C ARG A 10 -13.79 -24.32 59.02
N SER A 11 -14.71 -24.47 58.07
CA SER A 11 -14.42 -24.45 56.64
C SER A 11 -14.05 -23.03 56.21
N VAL A 12 -12.81 -22.83 55.77
CA VAL A 12 -12.37 -21.60 55.11
C VAL A 12 -12.59 -21.80 53.61
N LEU A 13 -13.60 -21.13 53.04
CA LEU A 13 -13.74 -21.01 51.59
C LEU A 13 -12.74 -19.94 51.10
N ALA A 14 -11.65 -20.38 50.48
CA ALA A 14 -10.77 -19.50 49.71
C ALA A 14 -11.36 -19.32 48.31
N ALA A 15 -11.92 -18.14 48.04
CA ALA A 15 -12.34 -17.76 46.70
C ALA A 15 -11.10 -17.40 45.86
N MET A 16 -10.66 -18.29 44.98
CA MET A 16 -9.66 -17.96 43.96
C MET A 16 -10.32 -17.12 42.85
N LEU A 17 -10.03 -15.82 42.84
CA LEU A 17 -10.25 -14.96 41.68
C LEU A 17 -9.19 -15.30 40.62
N VAL A 18 -9.54 -16.18 39.69
CA VAL A 18 -8.77 -16.38 38.46
C VAL A 18 -9.05 -15.19 37.55
N GLY A 19 -8.16 -14.21 37.55
CA GLY A 19 -8.18 -13.11 36.58
C GLY A 19 -7.98 -13.67 35.17
N ILE A 20 -9.03 -13.66 34.36
CA ILE A 20 -8.93 -13.92 32.93
C ILE A 20 -8.20 -12.72 32.34
N ALA A 21 -6.88 -12.86 32.15
CA ALA A 21 -6.11 -11.90 31.39
C ALA A 21 -6.58 -11.99 29.93
N SER A 22 -7.47 -11.07 29.55
CA SER A 22 -7.84 -10.85 28.16
C SER A 22 -6.56 -10.57 27.39
N SER A 23 -6.07 -11.57 26.66
CA SER A 23 -4.93 -11.41 25.77
C SER A 23 -5.42 -10.55 24.61
N SER A 24 -5.18 -9.25 24.70
CA SER A 24 -5.38 -8.33 23.58
C SER A 24 -4.41 -8.74 22.48
N PHE A 25 -4.85 -9.60 21.57
CA PHE A 25 -4.09 -9.94 20.38
C PHE A 25 -3.88 -8.65 19.60
N ALA A 26 -2.64 -8.15 19.61
CA ALA A 26 -2.26 -7.02 18.77
C ALA A 26 -2.64 -7.33 17.32
N ALA A 27 -3.45 -6.46 16.71
CA ALA A 27 -3.84 -6.61 15.32
C ALA A 27 -2.58 -6.76 14.44
N ALA A 28 -2.60 -7.72 13.52
CA ALA A 28 -1.47 -7.96 12.63
C ALA A 28 -1.21 -6.69 11.79
N LEU A 29 0.06 -6.27 11.70
CA LEU A 29 0.50 -5.17 10.85
C LEU A 29 0.38 -5.58 9.38
N GLN A 30 -0.81 -5.48 8.83
CA GLN A 30 -1.08 -5.81 7.44
C GLN A 30 -1.35 -4.53 6.65
N VAL A 31 -0.86 -4.51 5.41
CA VAL A 31 -1.21 -3.45 4.46
C VAL A 31 -2.70 -3.59 4.14
N GLN A 32 -3.44 -2.49 4.30
CA GLN A 32 -4.90 -2.49 4.18
C GLN A 32 -5.31 -1.75 2.91
N SER A 33 -6.09 -2.40 2.05
CA SER A 33 -6.54 -1.80 0.79
C SER A 33 -7.84 -1.06 0.97
N PHE A 34 -7.90 0.18 0.49
CA PHE A 34 -9.16 0.87 0.29
C PHE A 34 -9.93 0.20 -0.86
N LYS A 35 -11.24 0.02 -0.66
CA LYS A 35 -12.14 -0.62 -1.62
C LYS A 35 -13.12 0.40 -2.15
N LYS A 36 -13.69 0.14 -3.33
CA LYS A 36 -14.83 0.92 -3.82
C LYS A 36 -15.94 0.84 -2.77
N SER A 37 -16.46 1.99 -2.40
CA SER A 37 -17.41 2.05 -1.30
C SER A 37 -18.83 1.72 -1.76
N ALA A 38 -19.58 0.99 -0.95
CA ALA A 38 -21.02 0.79 -1.11
C ALA A 38 -21.70 1.31 0.15
N TRP A 39 -22.16 2.56 0.11
CA TRP A 39 -22.77 3.26 1.26
C TRP A 39 -24.26 3.44 1.06
N ASN A 40 -25.00 3.47 2.17
CA ASN A 40 -26.39 3.92 2.12
C ASN A 40 -26.46 5.46 2.13
N GLN A 41 -27.60 6.02 1.72
CA GLN A 41 -27.79 7.46 1.59
C GLN A 41 -27.64 8.23 2.91
N ALA A 42 -27.96 7.61 4.05
CA ALA A 42 -27.89 8.26 5.36
C ALA A 42 -26.43 8.42 5.82
N GLU A 43 -25.62 7.37 5.69
CA GLU A 43 -24.18 7.40 5.96
C GLU A 43 -23.46 8.40 5.05
N GLN A 44 -23.79 8.38 3.76
CA GLN A 44 -23.22 9.31 2.80
C GLN A 44 -23.54 10.76 3.17
N LYS A 45 -24.78 11.05 3.61
CA LYS A 45 -25.18 12.39 4.06
C LYS A 45 -24.39 12.85 5.29
N GLN A 46 -24.15 11.98 6.27
CA GLN A 46 -23.36 12.31 7.48
C GLN A 46 -21.88 12.59 7.18
N LEU A 47 -21.27 11.84 6.26
CA LEU A 47 -19.91 12.09 5.80
C LEU A 47 -19.84 13.43 5.04
N CYS A 48 -20.81 13.65 4.16
CA CYS A 48 -20.94 14.83 3.35
C CYS A 48 -21.06 16.15 4.12
N THR A 49 -21.73 16.14 5.27
CA THR A 49 -21.84 17.33 6.11
C THR A 49 -20.51 17.75 6.74
N GLN A 50 -19.58 16.80 6.89
CA GLN A 50 -18.28 17.06 7.50
C GLN A 50 -17.18 17.31 6.47
N LEU A 51 -17.31 16.73 5.28
CA LEU A 51 -16.33 16.85 4.21
C LEU A 51 -17.07 17.09 2.87
N SER A 52 -17.37 18.35 2.57
CA SER A 52 -18.19 18.73 1.41
C SER A 52 -17.57 18.33 0.07
N ALA A 53 -16.24 18.30 -0.02
CA ALA A 53 -15.47 17.85 -1.18
C ALA A 53 -15.79 16.40 -1.57
N LEU A 54 -16.16 15.56 -0.58
CA LEU A 54 -16.60 14.21 -0.85
C LEU A 54 -17.80 14.27 -1.82
N CYS A 55 -18.86 15.01 -1.48
CA CYS A 55 -20.17 14.93 -2.13
C CYS A 55 -20.19 15.20 -3.63
N GLN A 56 -19.23 15.96 -4.14
CA GLN A 56 -19.13 16.28 -5.56
C GLN A 56 -18.62 15.10 -6.38
N GLN A 57 -17.90 14.15 -5.78
CA GLN A 57 -17.18 13.07 -6.48
C GLN A 57 -17.41 11.69 -5.83
N SER A 58 -18.64 11.42 -5.38
CA SER A 58 -18.96 10.21 -4.58
C SER A 58 -18.60 8.87 -5.20
N GLU A 59 -18.57 8.79 -6.53
CA GLU A 59 -18.22 7.55 -7.24
C GLU A 59 -16.74 7.18 -7.18
N GLN A 60 -15.88 8.15 -6.84
CA GLN A 60 -14.42 7.99 -6.78
C GLN A 60 -13.91 7.63 -5.39
N TRP A 61 -14.75 7.72 -4.35
CA TRP A 61 -14.32 7.48 -2.98
C TRP A 61 -14.01 6.01 -2.77
N ARG A 62 -12.91 5.77 -2.08
CA ARG A 62 -12.57 4.46 -1.57
C ARG A 62 -12.61 4.49 -0.05
N SER A 63 -13.06 3.39 0.53
CA SER A 63 -13.18 3.27 1.98
C SER A 63 -12.46 2.04 2.52
N LEU A 64 -12.10 2.13 3.79
CA LEU A 64 -11.46 1.08 4.55
C LEU A 64 -11.90 1.20 6.01
N LYS A 65 -12.33 0.08 6.61
CA LYS A 65 -12.52 0.00 8.07
C LYS A 65 -11.35 -0.75 8.69
N THR A 66 -10.65 -0.09 9.59
CA THR A 66 -9.48 -0.65 10.28
C THR A 66 -9.91 -1.47 11.51
N ALA A 67 -9.00 -2.31 12.03
CA ALA A 67 -9.30 -3.23 13.13
C ALA A 67 -9.66 -2.52 14.45
N ASP A 68 -9.21 -1.27 14.62
CA ASP A 68 -9.56 -0.37 15.72
C ASP A 68 -10.97 0.26 15.57
N GLY A 69 -11.70 -0.07 14.49
CA GLY A 69 -13.06 0.40 14.24
C GLY A 69 -13.15 1.72 13.50
N HIS A 70 -12.03 2.40 13.22
CA HIS A 70 -12.04 3.65 12.47
C HIS A 70 -12.39 3.42 11.00
N LEU A 71 -13.10 4.41 10.43
CA LEU A 71 -13.42 4.47 9.02
C LEU A 71 -12.45 5.43 8.33
N TRP A 72 -11.79 4.95 7.28
CA TRP A 72 -10.91 5.74 6.44
C TRP A 72 -11.55 5.95 5.08
N ILE A 73 -11.46 7.17 4.57
CA ILE A 73 -11.89 7.58 3.24
C ILE A 73 -10.69 8.12 2.48
N LEU A 74 -10.57 7.70 1.22
CA LEU A 74 -9.60 8.20 0.25
C LEU A 74 -10.38 8.76 -0.95
N LEU A 75 -10.12 10.02 -1.30
CA LEU A 75 -10.59 10.67 -2.51
C LEU A 75 -9.44 11.44 -3.13
N ASN A 76 -8.90 10.95 -4.25
CA ASN A 76 -7.74 11.55 -4.92
C ASN A 76 -6.54 11.73 -3.96
N GLY A 77 -6.19 12.97 -3.61
CA GLY A 77 -5.15 13.30 -2.64
C GLY A 77 -5.66 13.51 -1.20
N ASP A 78 -6.98 13.55 -0.99
CA ASP A 78 -7.59 13.77 0.31
C ASP A 78 -7.83 12.45 1.04
N ILE A 79 -7.36 12.39 2.28
CA ILE A 79 -7.51 11.23 3.18
C ILE A 79 -8.19 11.72 4.45
N ALA A 80 -9.22 11.01 4.90
CA ALA A 80 -9.91 11.33 6.13
C ALA A 80 -10.13 10.08 6.98
N GLN A 81 -10.00 10.23 8.30
CA GLN A 81 -10.27 9.21 9.30
C GLN A 81 -11.44 9.64 10.16
N PHE A 82 -12.37 8.73 10.40
CA PHE A 82 -13.58 8.93 11.17
C PHE A 82 -13.70 7.91 12.30
N GLY A 83 -14.18 8.37 13.44
CA GLY A 83 -14.68 7.54 14.53
C GLY A 83 -16.11 7.13 14.21
N VAL A 84 -16.40 5.83 14.34
CA VAL A 84 -17.73 5.29 14.09
C VAL A 84 -18.32 4.78 15.39
N SER A 85 -19.48 5.31 15.75
CA SER A 85 -20.31 4.85 16.86
C SER A 85 -21.65 4.31 16.35
N ALA A 86 -22.52 3.84 17.25
CA ALA A 86 -23.82 3.30 16.87
C ALA A 86 -24.75 4.32 16.18
N SER A 87 -24.58 5.62 16.45
CA SER A 87 -25.47 6.68 15.96
C SER A 87 -24.77 7.79 15.18
N GLU A 88 -23.44 7.86 15.23
CA GLU A 88 -22.68 8.98 14.71
C GLU A 88 -21.36 8.53 14.07
N VAL A 89 -21.03 9.16 12.95
CA VAL A 89 -19.71 9.14 12.32
C VAL A 89 -19.09 10.51 12.51
N LYS A 90 -17.92 10.59 13.15
CA LYS A 90 -17.25 11.85 13.48
C LYS A 90 -15.87 11.92 12.86
N LEU A 91 -15.57 13.01 12.15
CA LEU A 91 -14.24 13.28 11.61
C LEU A 91 -13.23 13.39 12.76
N LEU A 92 -12.20 12.56 12.71
CA LEU A 92 -11.08 12.57 13.65
C LEU A 92 -9.91 13.34 13.07
N GLN A 93 -9.56 13.03 11.83
CA GLN A 93 -8.39 13.60 11.18
C GLN A 93 -8.59 13.67 9.66
N GLN A 94 -7.97 14.67 9.05
CA GLN A 94 -7.86 14.82 7.62
C GLN A 94 -6.39 15.11 7.24
N TRP A 95 -6.00 14.61 6.08
CA TRP A 95 -4.73 14.88 5.41
C TRP A 95 -4.98 15.21 3.95
N GLN A 96 -4.16 16.09 3.41
CA GLN A 96 -4.15 16.40 1.99
C GLN A 96 -2.76 16.13 1.43
N ILE A 97 -2.72 15.42 0.32
CA ILE A 97 -1.52 15.20 -0.48
C ILE A 97 -1.65 16.03 -1.74
N GLU A 98 -0.69 16.93 -1.93
CA GLU A 98 -0.55 17.66 -3.17
C GLU A 98 -0.06 16.70 -4.26
N LEU A 99 -0.90 16.47 -5.26
CA LEU A 99 -0.57 15.69 -6.44
C LEU A 99 -0.20 16.65 -7.56
N ALA A 100 0.86 16.33 -8.30
CA ALA A 100 1.22 17.08 -9.49
C ALA A 100 0.04 17.09 -10.48
N LYS A 101 -0.24 18.25 -11.07
CA LYS A 101 -1.20 18.34 -12.17
C LYS A 101 -0.54 17.73 -13.42
N PRO A 102 -1.26 16.95 -14.22
CA PRO A 102 -0.73 16.48 -15.49
C PRO A 102 -0.40 17.70 -16.38
N GLU A 103 0.85 17.78 -16.85
CA GLU A 103 1.28 18.83 -17.78
C GLU A 103 1.02 18.39 -19.21
N HIS A 104 0.07 19.05 -19.91
CA HIS A 104 -0.20 19.06 -21.37
C HIS A 104 -0.24 17.73 -22.16
N ASP A 105 0.14 16.60 -21.58
CA ASP A 105 0.25 15.28 -22.18
C ASP A 105 -0.13 14.23 -21.13
N ASP A 106 -1.02 13.30 -21.48
CA ASP A 106 -1.56 12.26 -20.57
C ASP A 106 -0.51 11.21 -20.17
N SER A 107 0.75 11.38 -20.59
CA SER A 107 1.86 10.47 -20.38
C SER A 107 2.40 10.47 -18.95
N ASN A 108 2.17 11.53 -18.16
CA ASN A 108 2.59 11.61 -16.77
C ASN A 108 1.42 11.92 -15.81
N THR A 109 1.17 11.05 -14.84
CA THR A 109 0.08 11.20 -13.87
C THR A 109 0.50 10.81 -12.46
N GLN A 110 0.03 11.57 -11.46
CA GLN A 110 0.19 11.23 -10.05
C GLN A 110 -1.13 10.82 -9.39
N PHE A 111 -1.06 9.82 -8.50
CA PHE A 111 -2.19 9.40 -7.70
C PHE A 111 -1.76 8.77 -6.36
N VAL A 112 -2.64 8.80 -5.36
CA VAL A 112 -2.42 8.05 -4.11
C VAL A 112 -2.76 6.57 -4.34
N PHE A 113 -1.80 5.68 -4.10
CA PHE A 113 -2.03 4.25 -4.14
C PHE A 113 -3.05 3.87 -3.06
N PRO A 114 -4.12 3.12 -3.39
CA PRO A 114 -5.26 2.95 -2.49
C PRO A 114 -4.99 1.89 -1.42
N LYS A 115 -3.91 2.06 -0.64
CA LYS A 115 -3.57 1.23 0.51
C LYS A 115 -3.00 2.08 1.65
N LEU A 116 -3.37 1.72 2.88
CA LEU A 116 -2.68 2.14 4.10
C LEU A 116 -1.55 1.15 4.43
N PHE A 117 -0.36 1.68 4.61
CA PHE A 117 0.83 0.92 5.01
C PHE A 117 1.09 1.16 6.50
N PRO A 118 0.94 0.14 7.37
CA PRO A 118 1.13 0.32 8.81
C PRO A 118 2.62 0.48 9.14
N MET A 119 2.97 1.62 9.74
CA MET A 119 4.30 1.86 10.32
C MET A 119 4.36 1.33 11.75
N THR A 120 3.28 1.48 12.51
CA THR A 120 3.07 0.89 13.83
C THR A 120 1.60 0.43 13.94
N GLN A 121 1.10 0.10 15.13
CA GLN A 121 -0.31 -0.28 15.31
C GLN A 121 -1.29 0.82 14.90
N ASN A 122 -0.95 2.09 15.19
CA ASN A 122 -1.84 3.23 14.98
C ASN A 122 -1.26 4.30 14.06
N ARG A 123 -0.05 4.08 13.52
CA ARG A 123 0.60 5.00 12.57
C ARG A 123 0.61 4.39 11.20
N TYR A 124 0.17 5.16 10.22
CA TYR A 124 0.05 4.73 8.85
C TYR A 124 0.80 5.66 7.91
N ALA A 125 1.20 5.09 6.79
CA ALA A 125 1.70 5.81 5.64
C ALA A 125 0.86 5.46 4.41
N VAL A 126 0.97 6.32 3.41
CA VAL A 126 0.43 6.10 2.06
C VAL A 126 1.53 6.25 1.03
N ALA A 127 1.31 5.72 -0.17
CA ALA A 127 2.20 5.90 -1.30
C ALA A 127 1.54 6.83 -2.31
N VAL A 128 2.30 7.82 -2.79
CA VAL A 128 2.01 8.56 -4.01
C VAL A 128 2.75 7.87 -5.14
N ILE A 129 2.03 7.51 -6.19
CA ILE A 129 2.58 6.91 -7.39
C ILE A 129 2.70 7.98 -8.45
N ASP A 130 3.90 8.14 -8.95
CA ASP A 130 4.22 8.88 -10.16
C ASP A 130 4.28 7.89 -11.32
N ARG A 131 3.39 8.03 -12.28
CA ARG A 131 3.25 7.12 -13.41
C ARG A 131 3.63 7.82 -14.69
N TYR A 132 4.60 7.25 -15.36
CA TYR A 132 5.05 7.64 -16.68
C TYR A 132 4.73 6.57 -17.71
N SER A 133 4.32 6.96 -18.92
CA SER A 133 4.16 6.04 -20.04
C SER A 133 4.64 6.64 -21.36
N GLU A 134 5.33 5.82 -22.15
CA GLU A 134 5.76 6.14 -23.51
C GLU A 134 5.26 5.10 -24.48
N MET A 135 4.93 5.55 -25.69
CA MET A 135 4.65 4.69 -26.83
C MET A 135 5.65 4.98 -27.94
N TYR A 136 6.11 3.94 -28.62
CA TYR A 136 6.97 4.05 -29.80
C TYR A 136 6.58 2.98 -30.82
N SER A 137 7.02 3.14 -32.06
CA SER A 137 6.69 2.16 -33.11
C SER A 137 7.25 0.79 -32.73
N GLY A 138 6.35 -0.18 -32.52
CA GLY A 138 6.71 -1.52 -32.08
C GLY A 138 6.69 -1.73 -30.56
N GLY A 139 6.18 -0.80 -29.76
CA GLY A 139 5.91 -1.08 -28.36
C GLY A 139 5.70 0.15 -27.48
N GLY A 140 6.15 0.04 -26.25
CA GLY A 140 5.96 1.08 -25.24
C GLY A 140 6.50 0.69 -23.88
N ALA A 141 6.51 1.65 -22.98
CA ALA A 141 6.94 1.47 -21.60
C ALA A 141 5.94 2.15 -20.64
N GLY A 142 5.68 1.51 -19.52
CA GLY A 142 5.01 2.08 -18.35
C GLY A 142 5.94 1.95 -17.15
N VAL A 143 6.15 3.06 -16.45
CA VAL A 143 7.00 3.14 -15.26
C VAL A 143 6.20 3.76 -14.14
N GLU A 144 6.21 3.12 -12.96
CA GLU A 144 5.62 3.68 -11.75
C GLU A 144 6.68 3.81 -10.67
N ARG A 145 6.74 4.99 -10.04
CA ARG A 145 7.60 5.27 -8.89
C ARG A 145 6.75 5.64 -7.68
N ALA A 146 7.09 5.08 -6.52
CA ALA A 146 6.40 5.33 -5.26
C ALA A 146 7.20 6.26 -4.35
N SER A 147 6.53 7.27 -3.84
CA SER A 147 6.98 8.13 -2.73
C SER A 147 6.05 7.91 -1.54
N PHE A 148 6.61 7.62 -0.37
CA PHE A 148 5.83 7.29 0.83
C PHE A 148 5.79 8.46 1.81
N TYR A 149 4.59 8.72 2.32
CA TYR A 149 4.27 9.80 3.24
C TYR A 149 3.66 9.22 4.51
N GLU A 150 4.24 9.55 5.66
CA GLU A 150 3.61 9.29 6.96
C GLU A 150 2.43 10.26 7.15
N LEU A 151 1.31 9.72 7.62
CA LEU A 151 0.15 10.50 8.05
C LEU A 151 0.32 10.84 9.53
N LYS A 152 0.67 12.09 9.85
CA LYS A 152 0.92 12.54 11.23
C LYS A 152 -0.40 12.87 11.93
N ASP A 153 -0.45 12.68 13.24
CA ASP A 153 -1.61 13.04 14.08
C ASP A 153 -1.93 14.56 14.05
N SER A 154 -1.02 15.40 13.56
CA SER A 154 -1.24 16.83 13.35
C SER A 154 -2.02 17.16 12.07
N GLY A 155 -2.41 16.16 11.27
CA GLY A 155 -3.02 16.35 9.95
C GLY A 155 -2.05 16.68 8.83
N LYS A 156 -0.76 16.76 9.14
CA LYS A 156 0.29 16.95 8.14
C LYS A 156 0.77 15.61 7.58
N THR A 157 1.25 15.64 6.35
CA THR A 157 1.94 14.51 5.72
C THR A 157 3.45 14.75 5.78
N GLN A 158 4.24 13.69 5.95
CA GLN A 158 5.69 13.77 6.02
C GLN A 158 6.33 12.75 5.06
N PRO A 159 7.00 13.18 3.97
CA PRO A 159 7.71 12.25 3.10
C PRO A 159 8.91 11.63 3.82
N PHE A 160 9.19 10.35 3.55
CA PHE A 160 10.36 9.65 4.12
C PHE A 160 11.05 8.68 3.16
N ILE A 161 10.37 8.23 2.09
CA ILE A 161 10.93 7.48 0.97
C ILE A 161 10.44 8.17 -0.30
N GLN A 162 11.31 8.41 -1.28
CA GLN A 162 10.94 9.11 -2.51
C GLN A 162 11.46 8.38 -3.74
N ASN A 163 10.65 8.34 -4.80
CA ASN A 163 11.02 7.90 -6.15
C ASN A 163 11.53 6.45 -6.23
N TYR A 164 10.91 5.53 -5.49
CA TYR A 164 11.27 4.11 -5.51
C TYR A 164 10.58 3.37 -6.66
N PRO A 165 11.26 2.50 -7.43
CA PRO A 165 10.59 1.68 -8.43
C PRO A 165 9.46 0.87 -7.80
N PHE A 166 8.27 1.02 -8.37
CA PHE A 166 7.04 0.41 -7.88
C PHE A 166 6.53 -0.62 -8.89
N SER A 167 6.47 -0.25 -10.16
CA SER A 167 6.21 -1.17 -11.25
C SER A 167 6.90 -0.71 -12.55
N LEU A 168 7.16 -1.67 -13.43
CA LEU A 168 7.65 -1.45 -14.79
C LEU A 168 6.97 -2.47 -15.69
N ASN A 169 6.58 -2.03 -16.87
CA ASN A 169 6.33 -2.90 -18.01
C ASN A 169 6.93 -2.24 -19.25
N ARG A 170 7.73 -2.96 -20.02
CA ARG A 170 8.30 -2.45 -21.28
C ARG A 170 8.24 -3.53 -22.33
N MET A 171 7.83 -3.16 -23.53
CA MET A 171 7.68 -4.05 -24.67
C MET A 171 8.43 -3.44 -25.86
N ILE A 172 9.34 -4.19 -26.46
CA ILE A 172 10.16 -3.75 -27.61
C ILE A 172 9.99 -4.76 -28.73
N ARG A 173 9.56 -4.33 -29.92
CA ARG A 173 9.42 -5.22 -31.09
C ARG A 173 10.76 -5.79 -31.50
N ALA A 174 10.76 -7.10 -31.75
CA ALA A 174 11.92 -7.87 -32.20
C ALA A 174 11.75 -8.47 -33.61
N CYS A 175 10.54 -8.50 -34.17
CA CYS A 175 10.29 -8.99 -35.54
C CYS A 175 10.28 -7.85 -36.56
N PHE A 176 11.12 -7.94 -37.60
CA PHE A 176 11.19 -6.95 -38.68
C PHE A 176 11.12 -7.56 -40.09
N SER A 177 11.06 -8.89 -40.20
CA SER A 177 10.95 -9.63 -41.44
C SER A 177 10.02 -10.85 -41.30
N GLU A 178 9.52 -11.40 -42.42
CA GLU A 178 8.75 -12.65 -42.42
C GLU A 178 9.50 -13.79 -41.75
N GLN A 179 10.81 -13.88 -41.97
CA GLN A 179 11.67 -14.85 -41.32
C GLN A 179 11.66 -14.70 -39.79
N ASP A 180 11.60 -13.47 -39.27
CA ASP A 180 11.49 -13.23 -37.83
C ASP A 180 10.14 -13.67 -37.27
N TYR A 181 9.05 -13.43 -38.01
CA TYR A 181 7.73 -13.90 -37.62
C TYR A 181 7.69 -15.44 -37.55
N GLU A 182 8.25 -16.13 -38.55
CA GLU A 182 8.38 -17.59 -38.56
C GLU A 182 9.26 -18.10 -37.40
N ARG A 183 10.43 -17.47 -37.20
CA ARG A 183 11.40 -17.85 -36.16
C ARG A 183 10.83 -17.63 -34.75
N SER A 184 10.16 -16.51 -34.53
CA SER A 184 9.62 -16.13 -33.22
C SER A 184 8.37 -16.92 -32.83
N LYS A 185 7.67 -17.54 -33.79
CA LYS A 185 6.40 -18.26 -33.57
C LYS A 185 5.36 -17.38 -32.85
N GLY A 186 5.32 -16.10 -33.19
CA GLY A 186 4.40 -15.12 -32.60
C GLY A 186 4.95 -14.38 -31.37
N HIS A 187 6.12 -14.74 -30.84
CA HIS A 187 6.79 -14.01 -29.77
C HIS A 187 7.60 -12.84 -30.33
N CYS A 188 6.93 -11.81 -30.87
CA CYS A 188 7.59 -10.72 -31.60
C CYS A 188 8.04 -9.52 -30.76
N HIS A 189 8.10 -9.68 -29.44
CA HIS A 189 8.55 -8.61 -28.55
C HIS A 189 9.48 -9.16 -27.47
N ASP A 190 10.42 -8.31 -27.06
CA ASP A 190 11.11 -8.42 -25.79
C ASP A 190 10.26 -7.71 -24.73
N GLU A 191 10.03 -8.38 -23.61
CA GLU A 191 9.15 -7.91 -22.55
C GLU A 191 9.91 -7.85 -21.22
N ASP A 192 10.05 -6.65 -20.67
CA ASP A 192 10.62 -6.40 -19.34
C ASP A 192 9.50 -6.06 -18.36
N ALA A 193 9.58 -6.59 -17.14
CA ALA A 193 8.61 -6.34 -16.10
C ALA A 193 9.26 -6.27 -14.72
N LEU A 194 8.74 -5.37 -13.88
CA LEU A 194 9.06 -5.26 -12.47
C LEU A 194 7.78 -4.96 -11.68
N SER A 195 7.66 -5.55 -10.50
CA SER A 195 6.57 -5.25 -9.56
C SER A 195 7.06 -5.28 -8.12
N LEU A 196 6.55 -4.37 -7.31
CA LEU A 196 6.80 -4.28 -5.87
C LEU A 196 5.57 -4.70 -5.06
N ASP A 197 5.76 -5.69 -4.19
CA ASP A 197 4.84 -5.98 -3.08
C ASP A 197 5.47 -5.54 -1.75
N ILE A 198 4.67 -5.00 -0.84
CA ILE A 198 5.16 -4.46 0.44
C ILE A 198 4.44 -5.14 1.59
N ARG A 199 5.21 -5.59 2.56
CA ARG A 199 4.71 -6.19 3.80
C ARG A 199 5.32 -5.49 5.01
N SER A 200 4.51 -5.26 6.05
CA SER A 200 5.04 -4.90 7.36
C SER A 200 5.46 -6.17 8.12
N ILE A 201 6.72 -6.22 8.55
CA ILE A 201 7.30 -7.36 9.27
C ILE A 201 7.10 -7.17 10.79
N LYS A 202 7.37 -5.96 11.25
CA LYS A 202 7.19 -5.50 12.64
C LYS A 202 7.11 -3.96 12.64
N PRO A 203 6.76 -3.30 13.76
CA PRO A 203 6.76 -1.84 13.82
C PRO A 203 8.07 -1.26 13.29
N MET A 204 7.96 -0.26 12.43
CA MET A 204 9.05 0.46 11.77
C MET A 204 9.97 -0.40 10.87
N LEU A 205 9.54 -1.61 10.49
CA LEU A 205 10.28 -2.45 9.56
C LEU A 205 9.35 -3.02 8.48
N TRP A 206 9.54 -2.54 7.25
CA TRP A 206 8.89 -3.08 6.07
C TRP A 206 9.81 -4.04 5.33
N GLN A 207 9.21 -4.88 4.49
CA GLN A 207 9.90 -5.67 3.49
C GLN A 207 9.33 -5.36 2.11
N PHE A 208 10.18 -4.87 1.23
CA PHE A 208 9.93 -4.67 -0.18
C PHE A 208 10.27 -5.97 -0.90
N ARG A 209 9.31 -6.50 -1.66
CA ARG A 209 9.39 -7.80 -2.32
C ARG A 209 9.25 -7.57 -3.82
N TYR A 210 10.39 -7.44 -4.48
CA TYR A 210 10.46 -7.26 -5.91
C TYR A 210 10.33 -8.59 -6.65
N ARG A 211 9.56 -8.58 -7.72
CA ARG A 211 9.58 -9.61 -8.77
C ARG A 211 9.87 -8.93 -10.09
N TYR A 212 10.76 -9.51 -10.88
CA TYR A 212 11.20 -8.91 -12.13
C TYR A 212 11.53 -9.98 -13.16
N SER A 213 11.43 -9.64 -14.44
CA SER A 213 11.67 -10.59 -15.53
C SER A 213 11.97 -9.89 -16.83
N LEU A 214 12.76 -10.55 -17.66
CA LEU A 214 12.90 -10.27 -19.08
C LEU A 214 12.48 -11.52 -19.85
N ALA A 215 11.58 -11.38 -20.82
CA ALA A 215 11.30 -12.38 -21.83
C ALA A 215 11.84 -11.87 -23.16
N VAL A 216 12.86 -12.55 -23.70
CA VAL A 216 13.49 -12.20 -24.96
C VAL A 216 12.87 -13.02 -26.09
N SER A 217 12.46 -12.35 -27.16
CA SER A 217 11.99 -12.95 -28.39
C SER A 217 13.06 -13.85 -29.02
N PRO A 218 12.70 -15.01 -29.60
CA PRO A 218 13.62 -15.78 -30.43
C PRO A 218 14.14 -15.01 -31.65
N ALA A 219 13.45 -13.93 -32.03
CA ALA A 219 13.86 -13.05 -33.10
C ALA A 219 14.77 -11.89 -32.64
N SER A 220 14.88 -11.64 -31.33
CA SER A 220 15.65 -10.53 -30.78
C SER A 220 17.13 -10.62 -31.15
N ASP A 221 17.69 -9.47 -31.49
CA ASP A 221 19.11 -9.25 -31.75
C ASP A 221 19.83 -8.62 -30.56
N SER A 222 19.14 -8.39 -29.42
CA SER A 222 19.69 -7.80 -28.20
C SER A 222 20.86 -8.59 -27.59
N GLY A 223 20.96 -9.88 -27.89
CA GLY A 223 21.92 -10.80 -27.27
C GLY A 223 21.61 -11.12 -25.79
N GLU A 224 20.50 -10.61 -25.27
CA GLU A 224 20.06 -10.89 -23.90
C GLU A 224 19.46 -12.29 -23.78
N LYS A 225 19.38 -12.79 -22.54
CA LYS A 225 18.72 -14.06 -22.23
C LYS A 225 17.53 -13.81 -21.35
N SER A 226 16.43 -14.50 -21.62
CA SER A 226 15.25 -14.47 -20.76
C SER A 226 15.60 -14.87 -19.33
N TYR A 227 15.06 -14.15 -18.35
CA TYR A 227 15.23 -14.46 -16.94
C TYR A 227 13.99 -14.06 -16.13
N LYS A 228 13.87 -14.68 -14.94
CA LYS A 228 12.92 -14.29 -13.90
C LYS A 228 13.66 -14.26 -12.58
N GLY A 229 13.36 -13.25 -11.76
CA GLY A 229 14.04 -13.04 -10.49
C GLY A 229 13.11 -12.47 -9.43
N SER A 230 13.58 -12.54 -8.19
CA SER A 230 12.92 -11.88 -7.06
C SER A 230 13.96 -11.39 -6.06
N ARG A 231 13.65 -10.30 -5.38
CA ARG A 231 14.53 -9.72 -4.36
C ARG A 231 13.71 -9.16 -3.21
N ASN A 232 14.02 -9.61 -2.00
CA ASN A 232 13.44 -9.05 -0.79
C ASN A 232 14.43 -8.08 -0.15
N ILE A 233 13.95 -6.90 0.23
CA ILE A 233 14.76 -5.86 0.85
C ILE A 233 14.02 -5.36 2.08
N ASN A 234 14.68 -5.39 3.24
CA ASN A 234 14.10 -4.87 4.47
C ASN A 234 14.37 -3.37 4.57
N ILE A 235 13.33 -2.60 4.89
CA ILE A 235 13.34 -1.14 4.98
C ILE A 235 13.11 -0.74 6.43
N ASP A 236 14.16 -0.29 7.11
CA ASP A 236 14.05 0.32 8.44
C ASP A 236 13.54 1.75 8.29
N LEU A 237 12.29 1.98 8.70
CA LEU A 237 11.61 3.26 8.51
C LEU A 237 12.23 4.39 9.35
N ASN A 238 13.03 4.06 10.37
CA ASN A 238 13.78 5.06 11.14
C ASN A 238 15.04 5.54 10.41
N LYS A 239 15.44 4.84 9.35
CA LYS A 239 16.66 5.12 8.57
C LYS A 239 16.38 5.50 7.12
N ALA A 240 15.11 5.49 6.69
CA ALA A 240 14.75 6.00 5.37
C ALA A 240 15.09 7.51 5.28
N PRO A 241 15.73 8.01 4.20
CA PRO A 241 15.96 7.36 2.90
C PRO A 241 17.31 6.64 2.75
N ALA A 242 18.14 6.50 3.80
CA ALA A 242 19.49 5.92 3.74
C ALA A 242 19.54 4.42 3.34
N GLN A 243 18.39 3.81 3.11
CA GLN A 243 18.19 2.43 2.66
C GLN A 243 16.96 2.38 1.76
N PRO A 244 16.93 1.48 0.75
CA PRO A 244 18.00 0.68 0.15
C PRO A 244 18.60 1.26 -1.14
N ASN A 245 19.82 0.81 -1.45
CA ASN A 245 20.45 0.98 -2.75
C ASN A 245 19.73 0.09 -3.79
N ILE A 246 18.85 0.69 -4.59
CA ILE A 246 18.12 0.01 -5.65
C ILE A 246 19.05 -0.18 -6.85
N PRO A 247 19.06 -1.34 -7.53
CA PRO A 247 19.87 -1.52 -8.73
C PRO A 247 19.61 -0.42 -9.76
N VAL A 248 20.68 0.16 -10.32
CA VAL A 248 20.60 1.27 -11.28
C VAL A 248 19.74 0.89 -12.49
N GLN A 249 19.80 -0.36 -12.95
CA GLN A 249 18.99 -0.86 -14.05
C GLN A 249 17.47 -0.90 -13.76
N TRP A 250 17.05 -0.78 -12.51
CA TRP A 250 15.62 -0.63 -12.15
C TRP A 250 15.21 0.83 -12.03
N ASN A 251 16.19 1.73 -12.02
CA ASN A 251 15.97 3.17 -12.12
C ASN A 251 15.85 3.56 -13.60
N TYR A 252 14.81 3.06 -14.26
CA TYR A 252 14.49 3.42 -15.64
C TYR A 252 14.32 4.94 -15.73
N ALA A 253 15.24 5.61 -16.41
CA ALA A 253 15.25 7.04 -16.59
C ALA A 253 14.19 7.42 -17.63
N GLY A 254 13.02 7.84 -17.14
CA GLY A 254 12.05 8.65 -17.89
C GLY A 254 12.04 10.11 -17.43
N MET A 255 13.07 10.51 -16.68
CA MET A 255 13.31 11.87 -16.21
C MET A 255 14.83 12.07 -16.14
N GLU A 256 15.42 12.59 -17.23
CA GLU A 256 16.58 13.48 -17.13
C GLU A 256 16.05 14.91 -17.00
#